data_AF-A0A356DC39-F1
#
_entry.id   AF-A0A356DC39-F1
#
_cell.length_a   1.000
_cell.length_b   1.000
_cell.length_c   1.000
_cell.angle_alpha   90.00
_cell.angle_beta   90.00
_cell.angle_gamma   90.00
#
_symmetry.space_group_name_H-M   'P 1'
#
loop_
_entity.id
_entity.type
_entity.pdbx_description
1 polymer ?
#
loop_
_entity_poly.entity_id
_entity_poly.type
_entity_poly.pdbx_seq_one_letter_code
_entity_poly.pdbx_strand_id
1 'polypeptide(L)'
;MSQQSNDKASNLESEIEYTELTVPEGSALKLSVLEQEPEALTTALSEFFKQHKVIRRAFIVSALENEDGEEMTILMVALEFVAGAENIDAIIHDAGTLACEYLADEESIDFCLVNEEEKGLSHFITQHVQPFYQRRLGSFLRDTIPIKNT
;
A
#
# COMPACT_ATOMS: atom_id res chain seq x y z
N MET A 1 16.72 -2.16 53.05
CA MET A 1 16.12 -0.94 52.45
C MET A 1 17.13 -0.47 51.42
N SER A 2 17.09 -1.04 50.20
CA SER A 2 16.37 -0.50 49.03
C SER A 2 16.94 0.87 48.67
N GLN A 3 17.59 1.10 47.52
CA GLN A 3 17.13 0.98 46.13
C GLN A 3 18.39 0.71 45.22
N GLN A 4 18.46 -0.32 44.36
CA GLN A 4 17.87 -0.51 43.01
C GLN A 4 18.18 0.68 42.07
N SER A 5 19.16 0.54 41.14
CA SER A 5 18.99 0.24 39.69
C SER A 5 18.06 1.25 38.99
N ASN A 6 18.36 1.83 37.82
CA ASN A 6 18.80 1.15 36.60
C ASN A 6 19.12 2.21 35.52
N ASP A 7 19.87 1.77 34.52
CA ASP A 7 20.24 2.46 33.28
C ASP A 7 19.13 3.28 32.60
N LYS A 8 19.49 4.46 32.09
CA LYS A 8 18.66 5.28 31.20
C LYS A 8 19.44 5.59 29.93
N ALA A 9 19.46 4.64 29.00
CA ALA A 9 19.67 4.91 27.58
C ALA A 9 18.33 4.65 26.90
N SER A 10 17.53 5.72 26.76
CA SER A 10 16.23 5.67 26.09
C SER A 10 16.45 5.63 24.58
N ASN A 11 16.13 4.49 23.98
CA ASN A 11 15.89 4.32 22.56
C ASN A 11 14.82 5.32 22.12
N LEU A 12 15.12 6.16 21.13
CA LEU A 12 14.10 6.92 20.40
C LEU A 12 13.57 5.99 19.31
N GLU A 13 12.52 5.24 19.62
CA GLU A 13 11.63 4.69 18.60
C GLU A 13 10.59 5.78 18.34
N SER A 14 10.59 6.32 17.12
CA SER A 14 9.58 7.26 16.66
C SER A 14 8.24 6.55 16.61
N GLU A 15 7.44 6.74 17.67
CA GLU A 15 6.05 6.30 17.76
C GLU A 15 5.22 7.10 16.76
N ILE A 16 5.03 6.56 15.55
CA ILE A 16 4.07 7.09 14.59
C ILE A 16 2.69 6.65 15.08
N GLU A 17 1.86 7.61 15.49
CA GLU A 17 0.46 7.36 15.87
C GLU A 17 -0.33 6.90 14.65
N TYR A 18 -0.86 5.68 14.69
CA TYR A 18 -1.80 5.18 13.69
C TYR A 18 -3.19 5.75 13.97
N THR A 19 -3.84 6.30 12.95
CA THR A 19 -5.25 6.69 13.02
C THR A 19 -6.06 5.78 12.10
N GLU A 20 -6.96 4.97 12.68
CA GLU A 20 -7.94 4.22 11.91
C GLU A 20 -9.08 5.17 11.51
N LEU A 21 -9.17 5.52 10.22
CA LEU A 21 -10.24 6.39 9.71
C LEU A 21 -11.47 5.55 9.32
N THR A 22 -12.51 5.58 10.16
CA THR A 22 -13.83 5.07 9.76
C THR A 22 -14.55 6.12 8.94
N VAL A 23 -14.57 5.93 7.62
CA VAL A 23 -15.30 6.79 6.68
C VAL A 23 -16.81 6.72 6.98
N PRO A 24 -17.47 7.83 7.38
CA PRO A 24 -18.89 7.82 7.75
C PRO A 24 -19.81 7.33 6.63
N GLU A 25 -20.92 6.68 6.99
CA GLU A 25 -21.92 6.26 6.02
C GLU A 25 -22.52 7.50 5.32
N GLY A 26 -22.12 7.74 4.07
CA GLY A 26 -22.57 8.88 3.25
C GLY A 26 -21.46 9.78 2.69
N SER A 27 -20.22 9.66 3.14
CA SER A 27 -19.07 10.32 2.50
C SER A 27 -18.66 9.58 1.22
N ALA A 28 -18.34 10.34 0.18
CA ALA A 28 -18.01 9.80 -1.13
C ALA A 28 -16.51 9.97 -1.41
N LEU A 29 -15.75 8.87 -1.31
CA LEU A 29 -14.39 8.80 -1.81
C LEU A 29 -14.42 8.45 -3.30
N LYS A 30 -13.90 9.33 -4.14
CA LYS A 30 -13.85 9.08 -5.59
C LYS A 30 -12.50 8.51 -5.96
N LEU A 31 -12.50 7.23 -6.33
CA LEU A 31 -11.31 6.54 -6.83
C LEU A 31 -11.15 6.76 -8.33
N SER A 32 -9.93 7.05 -8.77
CA SER A 32 -9.59 7.14 -10.18
C SER A 32 -8.28 6.40 -10.48
N VAL A 33 -8.21 5.79 -11.65
CA VAL A 33 -6.94 5.29 -12.19
C VAL A 33 -6.04 6.49 -12.47
N LEU A 34 -4.77 6.40 -12.10
CA LEU A 34 -3.79 7.44 -12.38
C LEU A 34 -3.54 7.53 -13.89
N GLU A 35 -3.52 8.73 -14.44
CA GLU A 35 -3.11 8.95 -15.84
C GLU A 35 -1.62 8.66 -16.05
N GLN A 36 -0.81 8.94 -15.02
CA GLN A 36 0.62 8.65 -14.98
C GLN A 36 0.98 8.06 -13.62
N GLU A 37 1.61 6.87 -13.64
CA GLU A 37 2.09 6.20 -12.44
C GLU A 37 3.41 6.83 -11.95
N PRO A 38 3.60 7.07 -10.63
CA PRO A 38 4.85 7.58 -10.07
C PRO A 38 5.93 6.49 -10.09
N GLU A 39 6.64 6.37 -11.21
CA GLU A 39 7.57 5.27 -11.52
C GLU A 39 8.63 5.03 -10.43
N ALA A 40 9.18 6.08 -9.83
CA ALA A 40 10.20 5.94 -8.78
C ALA A 40 9.62 5.29 -7.51
N LEU A 41 8.44 5.75 -7.07
CA LEU A 41 7.72 5.22 -5.90
C LEU A 41 7.30 3.76 -6.16
N THR A 42 6.65 3.48 -7.29
CA THR A 42 6.16 2.12 -7.57
C THR A 42 7.28 1.13 -7.82
N THR A 43 8.42 1.58 -8.35
CA THR A 43 9.64 0.76 -8.44
C THR A 43 10.20 0.43 -7.05
N ALA A 44 10.34 1.42 -6.17
CA ALA A 44 10.85 1.21 -4.81
C ALA A 44 9.96 0.27 -4.00
N LEU A 45 8.65 0.53 -4.01
CA LEU A 45 7.65 -0.33 -3.38
C LEU A 45 7.67 -1.74 -3.98
N SER A 46 7.82 -1.88 -5.30
CA SER A 46 7.92 -3.19 -5.94
C SER A 46 9.14 -3.98 -5.46
N GLU A 47 10.32 -3.35 -5.31
CA GLU A 47 11.51 -4.03 -4.78
C GLU A 47 11.34 -4.43 -3.31
N PHE A 48 10.71 -3.57 -2.50
CA PHE A 48 10.33 -3.89 -1.14
C PHE A 48 9.36 -5.09 -1.09
N PHE A 49 8.27 -5.05 -1.85
CA PHE A 49 7.26 -6.12 -1.87
C PHE A 49 7.80 -7.48 -2.34
N LYS A 50 8.85 -7.52 -3.17
CA LYS A 50 9.52 -8.79 -3.54
C LYS A 50 10.11 -9.54 -2.35
N GLN A 51 10.50 -8.83 -1.29
CA GLN A 51 11.03 -9.43 -0.06
C GLN A 51 9.91 -10.04 0.79
N HIS A 52 8.68 -9.55 0.64
CA HIS A 52 7.50 -9.98 1.40
C HIS A 52 6.63 -10.93 0.57
N LYS A 53 6.95 -12.23 0.65
CA LYS A 53 6.19 -13.27 -0.08
C LYS A 53 4.69 -13.24 0.23
N VAL A 54 4.24 -12.70 1.35
CA VAL A 54 2.81 -12.64 1.68
C VAL A 54 2.03 -11.67 0.80
N ILE A 55 2.67 -10.73 0.10
CA ILE A 55 2.00 -9.81 -0.83
C ILE A 55 1.79 -10.49 -2.18
N ARG A 56 0.55 -10.52 -2.68
CA ARG A 56 0.18 -11.08 -3.99
C ARG A 56 0.20 -10.02 -5.07
N ARG A 57 -0.46 -8.89 -4.82
CA ARG A 57 -0.58 -7.77 -5.75
C ARG A 57 -0.54 -6.45 -4.99
N ALA A 58 -0.06 -5.41 -5.66
CA ALA A 58 -0.23 -4.04 -5.23
C ALA A 58 -0.75 -3.19 -6.39
N PHE A 59 -1.64 -2.28 -6.07
CA PHE A 59 -2.29 -1.35 -7.00
C PHE A 59 -2.10 0.06 -6.48
N ILE A 60 -2.12 1.04 -7.37
CA ILE A 60 -2.08 2.45 -7.00
C ILE A 60 -3.19 3.20 -7.72
N VAL A 61 -3.90 4.04 -6.99
CA VAL A 61 -5.01 4.87 -7.49
C VAL A 61 -4.90 6.25 -6.85
N SER A 62 -5.56 7.25 -7.44
CA SER A 62 -5.87 8.48 -6.73
C SER A 62 -7.21 8.33 -6.02
N ALA A 63 -7.26 8.79 -4.78
CA ALA A 63 -8.46 8.91 -3.98
C ALA A 63 -8.73 10.40 -3.77
N LEU A 64 -9.83 10.88 -4.33
CA LEU A 64 -10.29 12.26 -4.15
C LEU A 64 -11.31 12.29 -3.02
N GLU A 65 -10.96 13.00 -1.95
CA GLU A 65 -11.83 13.33 -0.84
C GLU A 65 -12.32 14.77 -0.97
N ASN A 66 -13.60 14.97 -0.64
CA ASN A 66 -14.22 16.30 -0.62
C ASN A 66 -14.64 16.57 0.82
N GLU A 67 -13.86 17.36 1.53
CA GLU A 67 -14.16 17.77 2.90
C GLU A 67 -14.33 19.29 2.94
N ASP A 68 -15.47 19.76 3.44
CA ASP A 68 -15.81 21.18 3.60
C ASP A 68 -15.60 22.09 2.35
N GLY A 69 -15.64 21.52 1.15
CA GLY A 69 -15.48 22.24 -0.11
C GLY A 69 -14.04 22.34 -0.62
N GLU A 70 -13.11 21.68 0.07
CA GLU A 70 -11.73 21.50 -0.38
C GLU A 70 -11.55 20.09 -0.95
N GLU A 71 -10.98 20.03 -2.15
CA GLU A 71 -10.67 18.78 -2.85
C GLU A 71 -9.26 18.35 -2.49
N MET A 72 -9.13 17.27 -1.71
CA MET A 72 -7.84 16.67 -1.37
C MET A 72 -7.64 15.38 -2.15
N THR A 73 -6.53 15.31 -2.89
CA THR A 73 -6.15 14.10 -3.62
C THR A 73 -5.05 13.37 -2.87
N ILE A 74 -5.33 12.13 -2.50
CA ILE A 74 -4.39 11.23 -1.82
C ILE A 74 -4.00 10.12 -2.79
N LEU A 75 -2.72 9.77 -2.85
CA LEU A 75 -2.29 8.52 -3.47
C LEU A 75 -2.67 7.36 -2.55
N MET A 76 -3.32 6.32 -3.08
CA MET A 76 -3.70 5.17 -2.28
C MET A 76 -3.09 3.89 -2.86
N VAL A 77 -2.29 3.20 -2.05
CA VAL A 77 -1.69 1.90 -2.39
C VAL A 77 -2.54 0.79 -1.78
N ALA A 78 -3.21 0.06 -2.64
CA ALA A 78 -4.02 -1.08 -2.23
C ALA A 78 -3.20 -2.37 -2.32
N LEU A 79 -3.15 -3.12 -1.22
CA LEU A 79 -2.40 -4.36 -1.10
C LEU A 79 -3.32 -5.57 -0.96
N GLU A 80 -3.06 -6.59 -1.77
CA GLU A 80 -3.67 -7.90 -1.63
C GLU A 80 -2.66 -8.87 -1.01
N PHE A 81 -3.01 -9.44 0.14
CA PHE A 81 -2.19 -10.44 0.82
C PHE A 81 -2.67 -11.88 0.54
N VAL A 82 -1.81 -12.85 0.81
CA VAL A 82 -2.22 -14.26 0.92
C VAL A 82 -3.14 -14.41 2.14
N ALA A 83 -4.19 -15.23 2.01
CA ALA A 83 -5.09 -15.51 3.12
C ALA A 83 -4.31 -16.05 4.34
N GLY A 84 -4.61 -15.51 5.53
CA GLY A 84 -3.92 -15.86 6.77
C GLY A 84 -2.50 -15.32 6.90
N ALA A 85 -2.13 -14.29 6.12
CA ALA A 85 -0.85 -13.62 6.28
C ALA A 85 -0.73 -12.97 7.68
N GLU A 86 0.44 -13.12 8.27
CA GLU A 86 0.83 -12.47 9.52
C GLU A 86 1.71 -11.24 9.22
N ASN A 87 1.89 -10.36 10.21
CA ASN A 87 2.72 -9.15 10.13
C ASN A 87 2.27 -8.14 9.05
N ILE A 88 0.98 -8.12 8.69
CA ILE A 88 0.43 -7.19 7.69
C ILE A 88 0.70 -5.73 8.10
N ASP A 89 0.39 -5.37 9.35
CA ASP A 89 0.52 -3.99 9.83
C ASP A 89 1.97 -3.50 9.80
N ALA A 90 2.92 -4.36 10.20
CA ALA A 90 4.35 -4.05 10.15
C ALA A 90 4.84 -3.85 8.70
N ILE A 91 4.37 -4.68 7.76
CA ILE A 91 4.70 -4.54 6.34
C ILE A 91 4.13 -3.25 5.77
N ILE A 92 2.90 -2.88 6.13
CA ILE A 92 2.27 -1.62 5.70
C ILE A 92 3.03 -0.43 6.27
N HIS A 93 3.42 -0.48 7.55
CA HIS A 93 4.20 0.57 8.19
C HIS A 93 5.55 0.79 7.51
N ASP A 94 6.30 -0.28 7.27
CA ASP A 94 7.60 -0.21 6.60
C ASP A 94 7.46 0.28 5.15
N ALA A 95 6.41 -0.15 4.44
CA ALA A 95 6.10 0.34 3.09
C ALA A 95 5.73 1.83 3.08
N GLY A 96 4.96 2.28 4.05
CA GLY A 96 4.59 3.69 4.22
C GLY A 96 5.82 4.55 4.51
N THR A 97 6.68 4.10 5.41
CA THR A 97 7.96 4.77 5.73
C THR A 97 8.83 4.90 4.48
N LEU A 98 8.95 3.82 3.69
CA LEU A 98 9.68 3.85 2.42
C LEU A 98 9.03 4.82 1.42
N ALA A 99 7.70 4.83 1.31
CA ALA A 99 6.98 5.68 0.38
C ALA A 99 7.22 7.17 0.65
N CYS A 100 7.32 7.59 1.92
CA CYS A 100 7.60 8.96 2.30
C CYS A 100 8.91 9.52 1.70
N GLU A 101 9.88 8.67 1.34
CA GLU A 101 11.12 9.12 0.68
C GLU A 101 10.89 9.60 -0.77
N TYR A 102 9.72 9.33 -1.35
CA TYR A 102 9.38 9.59 -2.75
C TYR A 102 8.26 10.61 -2.95
N LEU A 103 7.66 11.11 -1.86
CA LEU A 103 6.58 12.10 -1.91
C LEU A 103 7.13 13.52 -1.85
N ALA A 104 6.48 14.44 -2.56
CA ALA A 104 6.67 15.87 -2.30
C ALA A 104 6.02 16.27 -0.95
N ASP A 105 6.42 17.41 -0.38
CA ASP A 105 5.92 17.91 0.91
C ASP A 105 4.38 18.06 0.98
N GLU A 106 3.73 18.20 -0.18
CA GLU A 106 2.29 18.42 -0.34
C GLU A 106 1.53 17.15 -0.74
N GLU A 107 2.25 16.05 -1.03
CA GLU A 107 1.66 14.78 -1.43
C GLU A 107 1.46 13.86 -0.22
N SER A 108 0.30 13.23 -0.15
CA SER A 108 -0.01 12.23 0.86
C SER A 108 -0.21 10.86 0.21
N ILE A 109 0.20 9.81 0.93
CA ILE A 109 -0.03 8.43 0.56
C ILE A 109 -0.77 7.70 1.68
N ASP A 110 -1.71 6.83 1.32
CA ASP A 110 -2.40 5.93 2.23
C ASP A 110 -2.31 4.48 1.73
N PHE A 111 -2.46 3.52 2.64
CA PHE A 111 -2.38 2.09 2.36
C PHE A 111 -3.66 1.40 2.82
N CYS A 112 -4.27 0.63 1.92
CA CYS A 112 -5.46 -0.15 2.24
C CYS A 112 -5.31 -1.61 1.85
N LEU A 113 -6.12 -2.46 2.48
CA LEU A 113 -6.22 -3.87 2.14
C LEU A 113 -7.33 -4.07 1.12
N VAL A 114 -7.08 -4.95 0.14
CA VAL A 114 -8.10 -5.37 -0.81
C VAL A 114 -8.19 -6.89 -0.91
N ASN A 115 -9.42 -7.36 -1.11
CA ASN A 115 -9.76 -8.76 -1.28
C ASN A 115 -10.69 -8.94 -2.48
N GLU A 116 -10.43 -9.94 -3.34
CA GLU A 116 -11.24 -10.24 -4.52
C GLU A 116 -12.70 -10.59 -4.20
N GLU A 117 -12.98 -11.08 -2.99
CA GLU A 117 -14.32 -11.49 -2.56
C GLU A 117 -15.17 -10.30 -2.06
N GLU A 118 -14.55 -9.15 -1.82
CA GLU A 118 -15.22 -7.97 -1.27
C GLU A 118 -15.80 -7.07 -2.38
N LYS A 119 -16.98 -6.50 -2.11
CA LYS A 119 -17.64 -5.53 -2.98
C LYS A 119 -17.14 -4.11 -2.71
N GLY A 120 -17.49 -3.17 -3.59
CA GLY A 120 -17.14 -1.76 -3.41
C GLY A 120 -15.71 -1.46 -3.85
N LEU A 121 -14.92 -0.84 -2.96
CA LEU A 121 -13.54 -0.41 -3.22
C LEU A 121 -12.66 -1.56 -3.68
N SER A 122 -12.65 -2.67 -2.94
CA SER A 122 -11.89 -3.87 -3.29
C SER A 122 -12.25 -4.42 -4.68
N HIS A 123 -13.54 -4.43 -5.04
CA HIS A 123 -14.00 -4.87 -6.36
C HIS A 123 -13.51 -3.93 -7.47
N PHE A 124 -13.66 -2.60 -7.29
CA PHE A 124 -13.18 -1.64 -8.27
C PHE A 124 -11.69 -1.79 -8.52
N ILE A 125 -10.89 -1.81 -7.46
CA ILE A 125 -9.43 -1.90 -7.56
C ILE A 125 -9.00 -3.22 -8.21
N THR A 126 -9.50 -4.35 -7.74
CA THR A 126 -9.05 -5.67 -8.21
C THR A 126 -9.50 -6.00 -9.64
N GLN A 127 -10.57 -5.38 -10.15
CA GLN A 127 -11.13 -5.66 -11.48
C GLN A 127 -10.83 -4.59 -12.54
N HIS A 128 -10.60 -3.34 -12.13
CA HIS A 128 -10.47 -2.21 -13.06
C HIS A 128 -9.14 -1.48 -12.99
N VAL A 129 -8.26 -1.82 -12.04
CA VAL A 129 -6.93 -1.22 -11.90
C VAL A 129 -5.87 -2.27 -12.22
N GLN A 130 -4.93 -1.92 -13.08
CA GLN A 130 -3.78 -2.79 -13.34
C GLN A 130 -2.83 -2.76 -12.13
N PRO A 131 -2.40 -3.92 -11.60
CA PRO A 131 -1.43 -3.92 -10.51
C PRO A 131 -0.06 -3.48 -11.02
N PHE A 132 0.59 -2.55 -10.31
CA PHE A 132 1.98 -2.17 -10.58
C PHE A 132 2.95 -3.25 -10.07
N TYR A 133 2.56 -3.97 -9.02
CA TYR A 133 3.27 -5.13 -8.53
C TYR A 133 2.37 -6.37 -8.54
N GLN A 134 2.89 -7.48 -9.09
CA GLN A 134 2.28 -8.79 -8.94
C GLN A 134 3.37 -9.83 -8.67
N ARG A 135 3.24 -10.52 -7.53
CA ARG A 135 4.14 -11.60 -7.16
C ARG A 135 4.02 -12.71 -8.19
N ARG A 136 5.12 -13.02 -8.87
CA ARG A 136 5.19 -14.14 -9.81
C ARG A 136 5.18 -15.44 -9.01
N LEU A 137 4.21 -16.32 -9.30
CA LEU A 137 4.06 -17.62 -8.63
C LEU A 137 5.19 -18.62 -8.96
N GLY A 138 6.13 -18.25 -9.82
CA GLY A 138 7.36 -18.99 -10.08
C GLY A 138 7.98 -18.61 -11.42
N SER A 139 9.26 -18.89 -11.59
CA SER A 139 10.00 -18.81 -12.87
C SER A 139 9.52 -19.87 -13.91
N PHE A 140 8.27 -20.36 -13.78
CA PHE A 140 7.73 -21.55 -14.43
C PHE A 140 7.06 -21.28 -15.79
N LEU A 141 6.92 -20.02 -16.20
CA LEU A 141 6.42 -19.67 -17.54
C LEU A 141 7.52 -19.25 -18.53
N ARG A 142 8.81 -19.44 -18.18
CA ARG A 142 9.90 -18.99 -19.06
C ARG A 142 10.08 -19.81 -20.34
N ASP A 143 9.54 -21.03 -20.45
CA ASP A 143 9.89 -21.95 -21.56
C ASP A 143 8.73 -22.51 -22.41
N THR A 144 7.46 -22.14 -22.19
CA THR A 144 6.33 -22.81 -22.89
C THR A 144 5.48 -21.95 -23.81
N ILE A 145 5.76 -20.64 -23.96
CA ILE A 145 5.04 -19.81 -24.92
C ILE A 145 5.99 -19.33 -26.01
N PRO A 146 5.95 -19.90 -27.23
CA PRO A 146 6.72 -19.35 -28.34
C PRO A 146 6.20 -17.96 -28.66
N ILE A 147 7.09 -16.98 -28.58
CA ILE A 147 6.84 -15.60 -29.01
C ILE A 147 6.64 -15.64 -30.53
N LYS A 148 5.39 -15.56 -31.00
CA LYS A 148 5.09 -15.26 -32.40
C LYS A 148 5.10 -13.74 -32.54
N ASN A 149 6.20 -13.20 -33.04
CA ASN A 149 6.18 -11.87 -33.65
C ASN A 149 5.39 -11.98 -34.96
N THR A 150 4.26 -11.29 -35.04
CA THR A 150 3.61 -10.95 -36.32
C THR A 150 3.59 -9.44 -36.42
#